data_AF-A0AAZ3PS76-F1
#
_entry.id   AF-A0AAZ3PS76-F1
#
_cell.length_a   1.000
_cell.length_b   1.000
_cell.length_c   1.000
_cell.angle_alpha   90.00
_cell.angle_beta   90.00
_cell.angle_gamma   90.00
#
_symmetry.space_group_name_H-M   'P 1'
#
loop_
_entity.id
_entity.type
_entity.pdbx_description
1 polymer ?
#
loop_
_entity_poly.entity_id
_entity_poly.type
_entity_poly.pdbx_seq_one_letter_code
_entity_poly.pdbx_strand_id
1 'polypeptide(L)'
;MVPRSSIQTIVRKYKHHVTTQLSYRSGKRCVLSPRDERTLVQKVQINPRTTAKDLVKMLQETGTKVSVSTVKRVLYRHNLKGRSARKKPLLQIRHKKARRWFATAHGDKDDTFWRNVLWSDEKKIELFGHHDHCYVWKKKGEACKPKNTIPTEARGWQHHVVGVLCCRRDWCTSQNRWHHEGVKLCGYIEATSQDISQEVKAWSQMGLPNGQ
;
A
#
# COMPACT_ATOMS: atom_id res chain seq x y z
N MET A 1 -23.82 29.56 43.25
CA MET A 1 -24.30 28.51 44.18
C MET A 1 -24.66 27.27 43.38
N VAL A 2 -24.32 26.07 43.87
CA VAL A 2 -24.70 24.79 43.24
C VAL A 2 -26.07 24.35 43.80
N PRO A 3 -27.03 23.88 42.98
CA PRO A 3 -28.33 23.42 43.47
C PRO A 3 -28.21 22.24 44.45
N ARG A 4 -29.05 22.22 45.50
CA ARG A 4 -29.08 21.12 46.49
C ARG A 4 -29.34 19.75 45.85
N SER A 5 -30.13 19.69 44.77
CA SER A 5 -30.41 18.46 44.00
C SER A 5 -29.15 17.85 43.36
N SER A 6 -28.26 18.70 42.84
CA SER A 6 -26.98 18.27 42.27
C SER A 6 -26.06 17.68 43.34
N ILE A 7 -26.00 18.30 44.53
CA ILE A 7 -25.20 17.81 45.67
C ILE A 7 -25.69 16.43 46.12
N GLN A 8 -27.00 16.26 46.31
CA GLN A 8 -27.59 14.97 46.69
C GLN A 8 -27.31 13.87 45.66
N THR A 9 -27.36 14.20 44.37
CA THR A 9 -27.07 13.25 43.28
C THR A 9 -25.61 12.78 43.31
N ILE A 10 -24.66 13.70 43.55
CA ILE A 10 -23.23 13.38 43.68
C ILE A 10 -23.00 12.49 44.92
N VAL A 11 -23.60 12.81 46.07
CA VAL A 11 -23.46 12.00 47.30
C VAL A 11 -24.03 10.59 47.11
N ARG A 12 -25.21 10.43 46.50
CA ARG A 12 -25.78 9.11 46.20
C ARG A 12 -24.86 8.30 45.29
N LYS A 13 -24.35 8.91 44.22
CA LYS A 13 -23.42 8.26 43.29
C LYS A 13 -22.14 7.82 43.98
N TYR A 14 -21.57 8.65 44.84
CA TYR A 14 -20.36 8.34 45.60
C TYR A 14 -20.60 7.16 46.57
N LYS A 15 -21.76 7.11 47.25
CA LYS A 15 -22.12 5.98 48.12
C LYS A 15 -22.20 4.63 47.40
N HIS A 16 -22.66 4.60 46.14
CA HIS A 16 -22.82 3.36 45.38
C HIS A 16 -21.59 2.93 44.57
N HIS A 17 -20.86 3.89 43.97
CA HIS A 17 -19.78 3.60 43.03
C HIS A 17 -18.41 4.08 43.50
N VAL A 18 -18.33 4.70 44.69
CA VAL A 18 -17.09 5.25 45.31
C VAL A 18 -16.28 6.11 44.33
N THR A 19 -16.97 6.79 43.42
CA THR A 19 -16.34 7.50 42.31
C THR A 19 -17.08 8.81 42.04
N THR A 20 -16.33 9.91 42.08
CA THR A 20 -16.82 11.26 41.78
C THR A 20 -16.69 11.60 40.29
N GLN A 21 -15.92 10.81 39.54
CA GLN A 21 -15.73 10.97 38.09
C GLN A 21 -17.04 10.81 37.34
N LEU A 22 -17.24 11.64 36.31
CA LEU A 22 -18.41 11.52 35.42
C LEU A 22 -18.38 10.18 34.70
N SER A 23 -19.54 9.53 34.61
CA SER A 23 -19.68 8.30 33.83
C SER A 23 -19.70 8.64 32.34
N TYR A 24 -19.17 7.73 31.53
CA TYR A 24 -19.26 7.85 30.09
C TYR A 24 -20.73 7.83 29.66
N ARG A 25 -21.15 8.81 28.84
CA ARG A 25 -22.50 8.83 28.29
C ARG A 25 -22.58 7.87 27.11
N SER A 26 -23.64 7.06 27.08
CA SER A 26 -23.92 6.23 25.91
C SER A 26 -24.11 7.13 24.68
N GLY A 27 -23.35 6.84 23.62
CA GLY A 27 -23.45 7.56 22.36
C GLY A 27 -24.65 7.09 21.52
N LYS A 28 -24.80 7.71 20.35
CA LYS A 28 -25.77 7.25 19.35
C LYS A 28 -25.45 5.81 18.92
N ARG A 29 -26.47 4.96 18.83
CA ARG A 29 -26.32 3.59 18.31
C ARG A 29 -25.79 3.64 16.87
N CYS A 30 -24.90 2.70 16.55
CA CYS A 30 -24.40 2.54 15.18
C CYS A 30 -25.56 2.13 14.26
N VAL A 31 -25.57 2.66 13.03
CA VAL A 31 -26.59 2.33 12.02
C VAL A 31 -26.40 0.91 11.48
N LEU A 32 -25.16 0.42 11.50
CA LEU A 32 -24.82 -0.92 11.05
C LEU A 32 -24.79 -1.91 12.22
N SER A 33 -25.29 -3.11 11.98
CA SER A 33 -25.16 -4.22 12.91
C SER A 33 -23.71 -4.74 12.92
N PRO A 34 -23.22 -5.31 14.04
CA PRO A 34 -21.95 -6.02 14.05
C PRO A 34 -21.84 -7.12 12.98
N ARG A 35 -22.98 -7.70 12.56
CA ARG A 35 -23.03 -8.67 11.46
C ARG A 35 -22.67 -8.03 10.12
N ASP A 36 -23.27 -6.89 9.81
CA ASP A 36 -23.05 -6.17 8.56
C ASP A 36 -21.61 -5.66 8.46
N GLU A 37 -21.05 -5.18 9.57
CA GLU A 37 -19.65 -4.74 9.62
C GLU A 37 -18.69 -5.89 9.31
N ARG A 38 -18.93 -7.09 9.84
CA ARG A 38 -18.11 -8.28 9.52
C ARG A 38 -18.23 -8.64 8.04
N THR A 39 -19.45 -8.64 7.49
CA THR A 39 -19.69 -8.94 6.07
C THR A 39 -18.95 -7.95 5.15
N LEU A 40 -18.99 -6.65 5.48
CA LEU A 40 -18.24 -5.61 4.75
C LEU A 40 -16.75 -5.89 4.75
N VAL A 41 -16.18 -6.14 5.94
CA VAL A 41 -14.74 -6.40 6.08
C VAL A 41 -14.35 -7.68 5.33
N GLN A 42 -15.14 -8.74 5.42
CA GLN A 42 -14.88 -10.00 4.73
C GLN A 42 -14.90 -9.82 3.21
N LYS A 43 -15.89 -9.10 2.66
CA LYS A 43 -15.96 -8.85 1.22
C LYS A 43 -14.78 -8.05 0.71
N VAL A 44 -14.35 -7.03 1.46
CA VAL A 44 -13.15 -6.25 1.13
C VAL A 44 -11.87 -7.08 1.23
N GLN A 45 -11.78 -8.02 2.17
CA GLN A 45 -10.62 -8.92 2.27
C GLN A 45 -10.55 -9.95 1.14
N ILE A 46 -11.71 -10.44 0.67
CA ILE A 46 -11.78 -11.33 -0.49
C ILE A 46 -11.37 -10.55 -1.75
N ASN A 47 -12.01 -9.39 -1.98
CA ASN A 47 -11.79 -8.55 -3.14
C ASN A 47 -11.43 -7.12 -2.70
N PRO A 48 -10.13 -6.78 -2.57
CA PRO A 48 -9.71 -5.46 -2.10
C PRO A 48 -10.03 -4.32 -3.08
N ARG A 49 -10.43 -4.65 -4.32
CA ARG A 49 -10.82 -3.69 -5.37
C ARG A 49 -12.29 -3.28 -5.32
N THR A 50 -13.08 -3.85 -4.42
CA THR A 50 -14.51 -3.53 -4.33
C THR A 50 -14.73 -2.05 -3.98
N THR A 51 -15.63 -1.39 -4.71
CA THR A 51 -15.91 0.03 -4.50
C THR A 51 -16.79 0.22 -3.28
N ALA A 52 -16.64 1.36 -2.60
CA ALA A 52 -17.56 1.70 -1.50
C ALA A 52 -19.03 1.82 -1.97
N LYS A 53 -19.28 2.14 -3.23
CA LYS A 53 -20.62 2.15 -3.84
C LYS A 53 -21.21 0.73 -3.93
N ASP A 54 -20.40 -0.23 -4.37
CA ASP A 54 -20.81 -1.64 -4.47
C ASP A 54 -21.15 -2.21 -3.08
N LEU A 55 -20.37 -1.83 -2.07
CA LEU A 55 -20.66 -2.18 -0.67
C LEU A 55 -21.97 -1.58 -0.16
N VAL A 56 -22.28 -0.33 -0.53
CA VAL A 56 -23.57 0.28 -0.20
C VAL A 56 -24.72 -0.44 -0.89
N LYS A 57 -24.56 -0.78 -2.17
CA LYS A 57 -25.59 -1.52 -2.94
C LYS A 57 -25.90 -2.88 -2.30
N MET A 58 -24.87 -3.64 -1.92
CA MET A 58 -25.03 -4.91 -1.20
C MET A 58 -25.83 -4.75 0.11
N LEU A 59 -25.57 -3.68 0.87
CA LEU A 59 -26.29 -3.44 2.12
C LEU A 59 -27.75 -3.02 1.86
N GLN A 60 -28.00 -2.26 0.80
CA GLN A 60 -29.35 -1.90 0.37
C GLN A 60 -30.17 -3.13 -0.02
N GLU A 61 -29.57 -4.10 -0.71
CA GLU A 61 -30.20 -5.39 -1.04
C GLU A 61 -30.57 -6.18 0.23
N THR A 62 -29.81 -6.01 1.32
CA THR A 62 -30.08 -6.62 2.63
C THR A 62 -31.07 -5.79 3.47
N GLY A 63 -31.64 -4.71 2.92
CA GLY A 63 -32.61 -3.84 3.60
C GLY A 63 -32.00 -2.71 4.44
N THR A 64 -30.68 -2.56 4.46
CA THR A 64 -30.00 -1.54 5.28
C THR A 64 -29.55 -0.36 4.42
N LYS A 65 -30.22 0.78 4.57
CA LYS A 65 -29.86 2.02 3.86
C LYS A 65 -28.74 2.76 4.61
N VAL A 66 -27.55 2.80 4.02
CA VAL A 66 -26.41 3.56 4.55
C VAL A 66 -25.75 4.47 3.52
N SER A 67 -25.10 5.52 4.01
CA SER A 67 -24.27 6.38 3.18
C SER A 67 -22.91 5.73 2.88
N VAL A 68 -22.31 6.10 1.75
CA VAL A 68 -20.92 5.73 1.40
C VAL A 68 -19.94 6.14 2.49
N SER A 69 -20.14 7.30 3.11
CA SER A 69 -19.31 7.81 4.21
C SER A 69 -19.36 6.90 5.44
N THR A 70 -20.52 6.32 5.76
CA THR A 70 -20.68 5.35 6.85
C THR A 70 -19.85 4.10 6.57
N VAL A 71 -19.93 3.54 5.36
CA VAL A 71 -19.14 2.37 4.96
C VAL A 71 -17.64 2.67 5.05
N LYS A 72 -17.18 3.81 4.53
CA LYS A 72 -15.76 4.21 4.63
C LYS A 72 -15.30 4.32 6.08
N ARG A 73 -16.10 4.91 6.98
CA ARG A 73 -15.78 5.02 8.41
C ARG A 73 -15.62 3.65 9.05
N VAL A 74 -16.51 2.70 8.75
CA VAL A 74 -16.38 1.31 9.24
C VAL A 74 -15.07 0.69 8.77
N LEU A 75 -14.75 0.80 7.47
CA LEU A 75 -13.49 0.28 6.93
C LEU A 75 -12.26 0.92 7.59
N TYR A 76 -12.30 2.23 7.87
CA TYR A 76 -11.22 2.92 8.58
C TYR A 76 -11.04 2.46 10.02
N ARG A 77 -12.13 2.15 10.75
CA ARG A 77 -12.05 1.54 12.10
C ARG A 77 -11.36 0.18 12.07
N HIS A 78 -11.47 -0.56 10.97
CA HIS A 78 -10.76 -1.83 10.75
C HIS A 78 -9.39 -1.68 10.07
N ASN A 79 -8.83 -0.47 10.06
CA ASN A 79 -7.52 -0.14 9.48
C ASN A 79 -7.42 -0.41 7.96
N LEU A 80 -8.55 -0.54 7.26
CA LEU A 80 -8.60 -0.68 5.81
C LEU A 80 -8.71 0.69 5.17
N LYS A 81 -7.65 1.09 4.44
CA LYS A 81 -7.61 2.38 3.77
C LYS A 81 -7.55 2.19 2.26
N GLY A 82 -8.40 2.93 1.54
CA GLY A 82 -8.31 3.04 0.09
C GLY A 82 -7.00 3.72 -0.30
N ARG A 83 -6.21 3.05 -1.12
CA ARG A 83 -4.90 3.51 -1.61
C ARG A 83 -4.71 3.03 -3.04
N SER A 84 -3.91 3.73 -3.83
CA SER A 84 -3.55 3.25 -5.17
C SER A 84 -2.87 1.89 -5.09
N ALA A 85 -3.27 0.98 -5.99
CA ALA A 85 -2.63 -0.30 -6.16
C ALA A 85 -1.28 -0.11 -6.87
N ARG A 86 -0.28 -0.90 -6.47
CA ARG A 86 1.04 -0.86 -7.13
C ARG A 86 0.99 -1.69 -8.41
N LYS A 87 1.47 -1.14 -9.51
CA LYS A 87 1.72 -1.89 -10.75
C LYS A 87 2.98 -2.73 -10.57
N LYS A 88 2.89 -4.04 -10.75
CA LYS A 88 4.03 -4.96 -10.61
C LYS A 88 3.94 -6.05 -11.69
N PRO A 89 5.07 -6.47 -12.28
CA PRO A 89 5.05 -7.58 -13.21
C PRO A 89 4.58 -8.85 -12.49
N LEU A 90 3.82 -9.67 -13.19
CA LEU A 90 3.38 -10.96 -12.66
C LEU A 90 4.56 -11.93 -12.65
N LEU A 91 5.10 -12.21 -11.47
CA LEU A 91 6.24 -13.11 -11.29
C LEU A 91 5.77 -14.53 -10.93
N GLN A 92 6.04 -15.47 -11.82
CA GLN A 92 5.91 -16.91 -11.53
C GLN A 92 6.99 -17.36 -10.55
N ILE A 93 6.80 -18.55 -9.96
CA ILE A 93 7.73 -19.12 -8.97
C ILE A 93 9.14 -19.25 -9.55
N ARG A 94 9.27 -19.75 -10.79
CA ARG A 94 10.55 -19.83 -11.50
C ARG A 94 11.25 -18.47 -11.62
N HIS A 95 10.50 -17.40 -11.93
CA HIS A 95 11.06 -16.05 -12.05
C HIS A 95 11.58 -15.54 -10.69
N LYS A 96 10.84 -15.81 -9.60
CA LYS A 96 11.29 -15.44 -8.25
C LYS A 96 12.56 -16.18 -7.85
N LYS A 97 12.66 -17.48 -8.16
CA LYS A 97 13.85 -18.29 -7.89
C LYS A 97 15.06 -17.80 -8.69
N ALA A 98 14.90 -17.59 -9.99
CA ALA A 98 15.97 -17.08 -10.85
C ALA A 98 16.45 -15.69 -10.41
N ARG A 99 15.52 -14.77 -10.09
CA ARG A 99 15.87 -13.42 -9.60
C ARG A 99 16.58 -13.47 -8.25
N ARG A 100 16.13 -14.33 -7.33
CA ARG A 100 16.80 -14.52 -6.03
C ARG A 100 18.20 -15.07 -6.23
N TRP A 101 18.35 -16.12 -7.03
CA TRP A 101 19.66 -16.71 -7.34
C TRP A 101 20.60 -15.68 -7.95
N PHE A 102 20.13 -14.90 -8.92
CA PHE A 102 20.91 -13.83 -9.55
C PHE A 102 21.37 -12.80 -8.51
N ALA A 103 20.47 -12.33 -7.65
CA ALA A 103 20.78 -11.37 -6.60
C ALA A 103 21.79 -11.91 -5.58
N THR A 104 21.67 -13.18 -5.18
CA THR A 104 22.63 -13.82 -4.27
C THR A 104 23.99 -14.02 -4.95
N ALA A 105 24.02 -14.46 -6.20
CA ALA A 105 25.27 -14.72 -6.93
C ALA A 105 26.06 -13.45 -7.25
N HIS A 106 25.39 -12.31 -7.37
CA HIS A 106 26.01 -11.04 -7.77
C HIS A 106 25.98 -9.95 -6.69
N GLY A 107 25.38 -10.21 -5.52
CA GLY A 107 25.19 -9.20 -4.47
C GLY A 107 26.48 -8.68 -3.86
N ASP A 108 27.52 -9.52 -3.77
CA ASP A 108 28.83 -9.19 -3.21
C ASP A 108 29.87 -8.82 -4.29
N LYS A 109 29.43 -8.59 -5.53
CA LYS A 109 30.32 -8.18 -6.62
C LYS A 109 30.77 -6.74 -6.41
N ASP A 110 32.02 -6.49 -6.77
CA ASP A 110 32.68 -5.20 -6.62
C ASP A 110 32.26 -4.20 -7.72
N ASP A 111 32.53 -2.92 -7.47
CA ASP A 111 32.15 -1.85 -8.40
C ASP A 111 32.86 -1.94 -9.76
N THR A 112 34.04 -2.59 -9.85
CA THR A 112 34.74 -2.73 -11.14
C THR A 112 34.07 -3.76 -12.03
N PHE A 113 33.55 -4.84 -11.45
CA PHE A 113 32.69 -5.79 -12.16
C PHE A 113 31.49 -5.09 -12.80
N TRP A 114 30.75 -4.28 -12.05
CA TRP A 114 29.56 -3.58 -12.56
C TRP A 114 29.87 -2.51 -13.62
N ARG A 115 31.06 -1.88 -13.58
CA ARG A 115 31.49 -0.93 -14.61
C ARG A 115 31.68 -1.57 -15.98
N ASN A 116 31.99 -2.86 -16.01
CA ASN A 116 32.21 -3.60 -17.25
C ASN A 116 30.92 -4.19 -17.83
N VAL A 117 29.78 -4.04 -17.15
CA VAL A 117 28.48 -4.54 -17.64
C VAL A 117 27.77 -3.45 -18.43
N LEU A 118 27.53 -3.71 -19.72
CA LEU A 118 26.68 -2.89 -20.57
C LEU A 118 25.23 -3.38 -20.50
N TRP A 119 24.30 -2.48 -20.25
CA TRP A 119 22.86 -2.77 -20.21
C TRP A 119 22.16 -2.16 -21.43
N SER A 120 21.29 -2.92 -22.06
CA SER A 120 20.36 -2.46 -23.10
C SER A 120 18.94 -2.92 -22.75
N ASP A 121 17.96 -2.05 -22.92
CA ASP A 121 16.53 -2.38 -22.77
C ASP A 121 15.72 -1.67 -23.86
N GLU A 122 14.62 -2.29 -24.27
CA GLU A 122 13.68 -1.72 -25.24
C GLU A 122 12.41 -1.28 -24.51
N LYS A 123 12.02 -0.02 -24.69
CA LYS A 123 10.82 0.54 -24.05
C LYS A 123 9.82 1.04 -25.06
N LYS A 124 8.57 0.62 -24.91
CA LYS A 124 7.44 1.19 -25.64
C LYS A 124 7.10 2.58 -25.10
N ILE A 125 7.00 3.56 -26.00
CA ILE A 125 6.49 4.91 -25.69
C ILE A 125 5.04 4.96 -26.21
N GLU A 126 4.07 4.99 -25.29
CA GLU A 126 2.66 5.14 -25.62
C GLU A 126 2.26 6.61 -25.46
N LEU A 127 1.82 7.26 -26.55
CA LEU A 127 1.35 8.66 -26.53
C LEU A 127 -0.06 8.79 -25.91
N PHE A 128 -0.87 7.72 -26.00
CA PHE A 128 -2.24 7.67 -25.48
C PHE A 128 -2.41 6.43 -24.61
N GLY A 129 -1.89 6.46 -23.38
CA GLY A 129 -2.03 5.38 -22.42
C GLY A 129 -3.25 5.57 -21.52
N HIS A 130 -4.16 4.59 -21.45
CA HIS A 130 -5.16 4.50 -20.37
C HIS A 130 -4.45 4.14 -19.06
N HIS A 131 -3.94 5.16 -18.36
CA HIS A 131 -3.37 5.01 -17.03
C HIS A 131 -4.45 5.02 -15.95
N ASP A 132 -5.27 3.97 -15.93
CA ASP A 132 -6.32 3.88 -14.95
C ASP A 132 -5.75 3.72 -13.54
N HIS A 133 -6.07 4.69 -12.68
CA HIS A 133 -5.74 4.65 -11.27
C HIS A 133 -6.69 3.68 -10.56
N CYS A 134 -6.27 2.43 -10.33
CA CYS A 134 -7.06 1.53 -9.48
C CYS A 134 -6.75 1.74 -7.99
N TYR A 135 -7.81 1.86 -7.21
CA TYR A 135 -7.74 1.88 -5.75
C TYR A 135 -8.00 0.50 -5.17
N VAL A 136 -7.30 0.19 -4.08
CA VAL A 136 -7.48 -1.02 -3.28
C VAL A 136 -7.59 -0.65 -1.82
N TRP A 137 -8.48 -1.32 -1.10
CA TRP A 137 -8.54 -1.30 0.35
C TRP A 137 -7.48 -2.23 0.92
N LYS A 138 -6.54 -1.69 1.70
CA LYS A 138 -5.47 -2.48 2.31
C LYS A 138 -5.06 -1.95 3.67
N LYS A 139 -4.46 -2.81 4.50
CA LYS A 139 -3.80 -2.39 5.73
C LYS A 139 -2.40 -1.82 5.42
N LYS A 140 -1.82 -1.13 6.40
CA LYS A 140 -0.42 -0.66 6.32
C LYS A 140 0.51 -1.89 6.17
N GLY A 141 1.51 -1.80 5.29
CA GLY A 141 2.47 -2.88 5.02
C GLY A 141 2.04 -3.90 3.96
N GLU A 142 0.77 -3.95 3.57
CA GLU A 142 0.27 -4.97 2.64
C GLU A 142 0.35 -4.58 1.15
N ALA A 143 1.13 -3.54 0.83
CA ALA A 143 1.15 -2.95 -0.50
C ALA A 143 1.71 -3.87 -1.60
N CYS A 144 2.57 -4.83 -1.23
CA CYS A 144 3.21 -5.76 -2.15
C CYS A 144 2.51 -7.14 -2.21
N LYS A 145 1.42 -7.34 -1.47
CA LYS A 145 0.64 -8.58 -1.56
C LYS A 145 0.03 -8.70 -2.97
N PRO A 146 0.03 -9.89 -3.58
CA PRO A 146 -0.43 -10.07 -4.97
C PRO A 146 -1.89 -9.62 -5.19
N LYS A 147 -2.76 -9.80 -4.18
CA LYS A 147 -4.16 -9.34 -4.19
C LYS A 147 -4.30 -7.81 -4.27
N ASN A 148 -3.29 -7.07 -3.81
CA ASN A 148 -3.28 -5.61 -3.68
C ASN A 148 -2.47 -4.91 -4.80
N THR A 149 -1.91 -5.69 -5.72
CA THR A 149 -1.16 -5.20 -6.87
C THR A 149 -1.99 -5.32 -8.15
N ILE A 150 -1.67 -4.48 -9.14
CA ILE A 150 -2.16 -4.65 -10.51
C ILE A 150 -1.05 -5.36 -11.27
N PRO A 151 -1.31 -6.54 -11.87
CA PRO A 151 -0.33 -7.18 -12.73
C PRO A 151 -0.10 -6.28 -13.95
N THR A 152 1.17 -5.97 -14.20
CA THR A 152 1.60 -5.44 -15.48
C THR A 152 1.83 -6.66 -16.38
N GLU A 153 0.81 -7.03 -17.16
CA GLU A 153 0.98 -7.96 -18.27
C GLU A 153 1.65 -7.20 -19.42
N ALA A 154 2.75 -7.75 -19.93
CA ALA A 154 3.29 -7.33 -21.21
C ALA A 154 2.29 -7.78 -22.28
N ARG A 155 1.37 -6.90 -22.68
CA ARG A 155 0.47 -7.16 -23.81
C ARG A 155 1.31 -7.24 -25.09
N GLY A 156 0.90 -8.13 -25.98
CA GLY A 156 1.65 -8.58 -27.17
C GLY A 156 2.34 -7.46 -27.94
N TRP A 157 3.55 -7.79 -28.40
CA TRP A 157 4.46 -7.00 -29.21
C TRP A 157 3.76 -6.43 -30.46
N GLN A 158 3.35 -5.17 -30.40
CA GLN A 158 3.12 -4.39 -31.61
C GLN A 158 4.26 -3.38 -31.71
N HIS A 159 5.14 -3.65 -32.67
CA HIS A 159 6.38 -2.92 -32.90
C HIS A 159 6.10 -1.51 -33.43
N HIS A 160 6.59 -0.51 -32.72
CA HIS A 160 7.04 0.74 -33.32
C HIS A 160 8.39 1.06 -32.65
N VAL A 161 9.47 0.68 -33.32
CA VAL A 161 10.85 0.86 -32.84
C VAL A 161 11.35 2.23 -33.28
N VAL A 162 11.77 3.08 -32.34
CA VAL A 162 12.91 4.00 -32.52
C VAL A 162 13.58 4.22 -31.16
N GLY A 163 14.87 3.86 -31.05
CA GLY A 163 15.78 4.33 -30.01
C GLY A 163 16.54 3.22 -29.26
N VAL A 164 17.78 2.95 -29.67
CA VAL A 164 18.77 2.25 -28.83
C VAL A 164 19.25 3.26 -27.79
N LEU A 165 18.83 3.11 -26.53
CA LEU A 165 19.41 3.87 -25.42
C LEU A 165 20.66 3.13 -24.93
N CYS A 166 21.82 3.48 -25.50
CA CYS A 166 23.11 3.00 -25.02
C CYS A 166 23.64 3.98 -23.97
N CYS A 167 23.49 3.66 -22.68
CA CYS A 167 24.06 4.49 -21.62
C CYS A 167 25.57 4.20 -21.48
N ARG A 168 26.41 4.88 -22.28
CA ARG A 168 27.82 5.09 -21.94
C ARG A 168 27.91 6.19 -20.88
N ARG A 169 28.69 5.94 -19.83
CA ARG A 169 28.80 6.80 -18.64
C ARG A 169 29.73 8.00 -18.79
N ASP A 170 29.93 8.47 -20.02
CA ASP A 170 30.76 9.64 -20.31
C ASP A 170 29.92 10.64 -21.11
N TRP A 171 29.06 11.40 -20.41
CA TRP A 171 28.57 12.67 -20.92
C TRP A 171 28.44 13.70 -19.81
N CYS A 172 29.58 14.30 -19.47
CA CYS A 172 29.62 15.64 -18.90
C CYS A 172 29.91 16.61 -20.06
N THR A 173 28.91 17.34 -20.55
CA THR A 173 29.08 18.75 -20.94
C THR A 173 27.73 19.47 -21.03
N SER A 174 27.63 20.52 -20.20
CA SER A 174 26.77 21.71 -20.26
C SER A 174 25.28 21.54 -20.57
N GLN A 175 24.50 21.33 -19.51
CA GLN A 175 23.31 22.11 -19.14
C GLN A 175 22.46 21.25 -18.21
N ASN A 176 22.80 21.30 -16.92
CA ASN A 176 21.87 21.22 -15.78
C ASN A 176 22.70 21.17 -14.51
N ARG A 177 22.94 22.37 -13.99
CA ARG A 177 23.45 22.62 -12.65
C ARG A 177 22.43 22.06 -11.65
N TRP A 178 22.77 20.97 -10.97
CA TRP A 178 22.07 20.54 -9.76
C TRP A 178 23.03 20.68 -8.59
N HIS A 179 22.82 21.74 -7.80
CA HIS A 179 23.44 21.94 -6.50
C HIS A 179 22.99 20.82 -5.55
N HIS A 180 23.93 20.33 -4.76
CA HIS A 180 23.65 19.57 -3.55
C HIS A 180 22.87 20.45 -2.57
N GLU A 181 21.59 20.15 -2.36
CA GLU A 181 20.85 20.52 -1.16
C GLU A 181 19.71 19.50 -0.95
N GLY A 182 19.43 19.20 0.32
CA GLY A 182 18.89 17.92 0.74
C GLY A 182 17.43 17.61 0.35
N VAL A 183 17.17 16.29 0.34
CA VAL A 183 15.89 15.64 0.67
C VAL A 183 14.75 15.77 -0.37
N LYS A 184 14.38 14.60 -0.92
CA LYS A 184 13.19 14.22 -1.74
C LYS A 184 13.28 14.47 -3.25
N LEU A 185 13.65 13.41 -3.97
CA LEU A 185 13.07 13.11 -5.29
C LEU A 185 12.28 11.80 -5.21
N CYS A 186 10.96 11.95 -5.25
CA CYS A 186 10.02 10.87 -5.35
C CYS A 186 9.92 10.41 -6.80
N GLY A 187 10.38 9.20 -7.06
CA GLY A 187 9.89 8.39 -8.16
C GLY A 187 10.87 8.17 -9.31
N TYR A 188 11.18 6.89 -9.51
CA TYR A 188 11.80 6.31 -10.69
C TYR A 188 13.35 6.33 -10.70
N ILE A 189 13.90 5.28 -10.10
CA ILE A 189 15.24 4.72 -10.33
C ILE A 189 16.40 5.67 -10.02
N GLU A 190 16.63 5.90 -8.72
CA GLU A 190 17.99 6.05 -8.22
C GLU A 190 18.16 5.07 -7.07
N ALA A 191 18.32 3.79 -7.42
CA ALA A 191 18.91 2.86 -6.47
C ALA A 191 20.41 3.17 -6.47
N THR A 192 20.84 4.07 -5.60
CA THR A 192 22.25 4.21 -5.28
C THR A 192 22.76 2.85 -4.78
N SER A 193 24.03 2.51 -5.03
CA SER A 193 24.63 1.20 -4.66
C SER A 193 24.37 0.83 -3.18
N GLN A 194 24.19 1.84 -2.33
CA GLN A 194 23.84 1.70 -0.91
C GLN A 194 22.40 1.18 -0.66
N ASP A 195 21.41 1.56 -1.46
CA ASP A 195 20.00 1.14 -1.29
C ASP A 195 19.77 -0.33 -1.68
N ILE A 196 20.48 -0.83 -2.71
CA ILE A 196 20.43 -2.26 -3.08
C ILE A 196 21.07 -3.11 -1.98
N SER A 197 22.19 -2.65 -1.41
CA SER A 197 22.84 -3.35 -0.30
C SER A 197 21.96 -3.36 0.97
N GLN A 198 21.22 -2.28 1.24
CA GLN A 198 20.26 -2.20 2.35
C GLN A 198 19.03 -3.08 2.13
N GLU A 199 18.46 -3.13 0.92
CA GLU A 199 17.38 -4.06 0.60
C GLU A 199 17.86 -5.52 0.68
N VAL A 200 19.03 -5.87 0.16
CA VAL A 200 19.56 -7.25 0.25
C VAL A 200 19.79 -7.66 1.72
N LYS A 201 20.32 -6.77 2.57
CA LYS A 201 20.48 -7.02 4.02
C LYS A 201 19.15 -7.16 4.76
N ALA A 202 18.15 -6.34 4.44
CA ALA A 202 16.81 -6.41 5.03
C ALA A 202 16.07 -7.71 4.68
N TRP A 203 16.36 -8.30 3.51
CA TRP A 203 15.78 -9.58 3.09
C TRP A 203 16.52 -10.79 3.65
N SER A 204 17.80 -10.65 4.01
CA SER A 204 18.59 -11.66 4.72
C SER A 204 18.14 -11.83 6.19
N GLN A 205 17.73 -10.75 6.86
CA GLN A 205 17.26 -10.78 8.26
C GLN A 205 15.84 -11.34 8.44
N MET A 206 15.01 -11.37 7.39
CA MET A 206 13.67 -11.96 7.44
C MET A 206 13.74 -13.48 7.21
N GLY A 207 14.32 -14.19 8.18
CA GLY A 207 14.34 -15.65 8.21
C GLY A 207 12.92 -16.23 8.09
N LEU A 208 12.62 -16.80 6.92
CA LEU A 208 11.47 -17.67 6.72
C LEU A 208 11.99 -19.06 6.38
N PRO A 209 11.41 -20.12 6.99
CA PRO A 209 12.01 -21.44 7.03
C PRO A 209 12.06 -22.03 5.61
N ASN A 210 13.22 -22.59 5.29
CA ASN A 210 13.43 -23.40 4.11
C ASN A 210 12.53 -24.64 4.21
N GLY A 211 11.40 -24.61 3.51
CA GLY A 211 10.57 -25.79 3.25
C GLY A 211 11.02 -26.45 1.96
N GLN A 212 11.30 -27.74 2.08
CA GLN A 212 11.75 -28.75 1.10
C GLN A 212 11.25 -28.57 -0.34
#